data_AF-A0A4Q7Z7R2-F1
#
_entry.id   AF-A0A4Q7Z7R2-F1
#
_cell.length_a   1.000
_cell.length_b   1.000
_cell.length_c   1.000
_cell.angle_alpha   90.00
_cell.angle_beta   90.00
_cell.angle_gamma   90.00
#
_symmetry.space_group_name_H-M   'P 1'
#
loop_
_entity.id
_entity.type
_entity.pdbx_description
1 polymer ?
#
loop_
_entity_poly.entity_id
_entity_poly.type
_entity_poly.pdbx_seq_one_letter_code
_entity_poly.pdbx_strand_id
1 'polypeptide(L)'
;MHNPNFVIGRERQLRNLINHLGKNDIAIAACVGVDPDIYHPEQGLPNELALARCAGCPARLACLALALRTEDPEARAGWYGGLGPADRDNVAAHLRLDTPEPPPPDRALEAARLRTAGWTVNTIATHLGCSRRTVQRYLRAAA
;
A
#
# COMPACT_ATOMS: atom_id res chain seq x y z
N MET A 1 -12.07 -7.00 16.33
CA MET A 1 -12.64 -7.61 15.10
C MET A 1 -12.08 -6.91 13.87
N HIS A 2 -11.04 -7.47 13.26
CA HIS A 2 -10.59 -7.08 11.91
C HIS A 2 -11.49 -7.80 10.91
N ASN A 3 -12.26 -7.05 10.13
CA ASN A 3 -13.18 -7.64 9.16
C ASN A 3 -12.83 -7.12 7.75
N PRO A 4 -12.00 -7.85 6.99
CA PRO A 4 -11.68 -7.49 5.61
C PRO A 4 -12.92 -7.50 4.70
N ASN A 5 -14.01 -8.14 5.12
CA ASN A 5 -15.26 -8.19 4.36
C ASN A 5 -15.93 -6.82 4.19
N PHE A 6 -15.50 -5.77 4.91
CA PHE A 6 -16.07 -4.45 4.71
C PHE A 6 -15.81 -3.91 3.29
N VAL A 7 -14.79 -4.39 2.58
CA VAL A 7 -14.53 -3.95 1.20
C VAL A 7 -15.45 -4.66 0.20
N ILE A 8 -15.98 -5.84 0.54
CA ILE A 8 -16.83 -6.65 -0.34
C ILE A 8 -18.08 -5.86 -0.72
N GLY A 9 -18.35 -5.74 -2.02
CA GLY A 9 -19.47 -4.97 -2.58
C GLY A 9 -19.23 -3.46 -2.64
N ARG A 10 -18.07 -2.96 -2.19
CA ARG A 10 -17.67 -1.54 -2.23
C ARG A 10 -16.46 -1.28 -3.12
N GLU A 11 -16.07 -2.24 -3.95
CA GLU A 11 -14.87 -2.20 -4.79
C GLU A 11 -14.89 -0.99 -5.75
N ARG A 12 -16.03 -0.75 -6.41
CA ARG A 12 -16.19 0.40 -7.31
C ARG A 12 -16.04 1.74 -6.57
N GLN A 13 -16.64 1.84 -5.38
CA GLN A 13 -16.55 3.04 -4.56
C GLN A 13 -15.11 3.28 -4.09
N LEU A 14 -14.43 2.22 -3.66
CA LEU A 14 -13.03 2.27 -3.26
C LEU A 14 -12.12 2.72 -4.41
N ARG A 15 -12.29 2.16 -5.62
CA ARG A 15 -11.54 2.62 -6.81
C ARG A 15 -11.77 4.09 -7.12
N ASN A 16 -13.01 4.56 -7.04
CA ASN A 16 -13.32 5.97 -7.26
C ASN A 16 -12.61 6.86 -6.23
N LEU A 17 -12.62 6.47 -4.96
CA LEU A 17 -11.89 7.19 -3.91
C LEU A 17 -10.38 7.17 -4.14
N ILE A 18 -9.80 6.05 -4.57
CA ILE A 18 -8.36 5.98 -4.90
C ILE A 18 -7.99 7.02 -5.96
N ASN A 19 -8.83 7.19 -6.98
CA ASN A 19 -8.57 8.10 -8.11
C ASN A 19 -8.93 9.56 -7.82
N HIS A 20 -9.92 9.82 -6.96
CA HIS A 20 -10.53 11.15 -6.79
C HIS A 20 -10.63 11.59 -5.33
N LEU A 21 -9.73 11.11 -4.47
CA LEU A 21 -9.73 11.44 -3.05
C LEU A 21 -9.63 12.96 -2.82
N GLY A 22 -10.63 13.54 -2.16
CA GLY A 22 -10.63 14.92 -1.70
C GLY A 22 -10.12 15.06 -0.26
N LYS A 23 -9.69 16.28 0.12
CA LYS A 23 -9.23 16.57 1.49
C LYS A 23 -10.31 16.32 2.55
N ASN A 24 -11.57 16.56 2.19
CA ASN A 24 -12.69 16.45 3.13
C ASN A 24 -13.09 15.00 3.44
N ASP A 25 -12.75 14.04 2.58
CA ASP A 25 -13.13 12.64 2.74
C ASP A 25 -12.49 12.00 3.98
N ILE A 26 -11.37 12.56 4.45
CA ILE A 26 -10.60 12.05 5.60
C ILE A 26 -10.70 12.98 6.80
N ALA A 27 -11.11 14.23 6.61
CA ALA A 27 -11.28 15.20 7.70
C ALA A 27 -12.27 14.72 8.78
N ILE A 28 -13.21 13.84 8.41
CA ILE A 28 -14.21 13.25 9.31
C ILE A 28 -13.71 11.98 10.02
N ALA A 29 -12.43 11.65 9.95
CA ALA A 29 -11.90 10.44 10.58
C ALA A 29 -12.05 10.50 12.09
N ALA A 30 -12.59 9.42 12.67
CA ALA A 30 -12.84 9.33 14.11
C ALA A 30 -11.55 9.36 14.96
N CYS A 31 -10.38 9.10 14.36
CA CYS A 31 -9.08 9.13 15.02
C CYS A 31 -8.38 10.51 14.97
N VAL A 32 -9.01 11.55 14.44
CA VAL A 32 -8.44 12.92 14.50
C VAL A 32 -8.19 13.31 15.96
N GLY A 33 -6.96 13.76 16.26
CA GLY A 33 -6.53 14.13 17.61
C GLY A 33 -6.10 12.96 18.50
N VAL A 34 -6.12 11.73 17.99
CA VAL A 34 -5.57 10.55 18.68
C VAL A 34 -4.09 10.40 18.31
N ASP A 35 -3.29 9.88 19.24
CA ASP A 35 -1.89 9.50 19.00
C ASP A 35 -1.77 8.52 17.81
N PRO A 36 -1.06 8.89 16.72
CA PRO A 36 -0.85 8.03 15.57
C PRO A 36 -0.12 6.72 15.88
N ASP A 37 0.76 6.68 16.89
CA ASP A 37 1.61 5.53 17.18
C ASP A 37 0.79 4.29 17.58
N ILE A 38 -0.42 4.51 18.09
CA ILE A 38 -1.39 3.43 18.39
C ILE A 38 -1.76 2.64 17.11
N TYR A 39 -1.76 3.30 15.95
CA TYR A 39 -2.03 2.69 14.65
C TYR A 39 -0.75 2.23 13.93
N HIS A 40 0.42 2.51 14.50
CA HIS A 40 1.74 2.12 14.00
C HIS A 40 2.56 1.41 15.09
N PRO A 41 2.02 0.33 15.71
CA PRO A 41 2.76 -0.36 16.75
C PRO A 41 4.03 -0.99 16.19
N GLU A 42 5.12 -0.99 16.98
CA GLU A 42 6.38 -1.65 16.61
C GLU A 42 6.17 -3.15 16.33
N GLN A 43 5.27 -3.80 17.09
CA GLN A 43 4.87 -5.18 16.91
C GLN A 43 3.39 -5.40 17.21
N GLY A 44 2.76 -6.30 16.47
CA GLY A 44 1.40 -6.78 16.73
C GLY A 44 0.29 -5.87 16.20
N LEU A 45 -0.84 -5.88 16.91
CA LEU A 45 -2.08 -5.21 16.53
C LEU A 45 -2.27 -3.94 17.36
N PRO A 46 -2.96 -2.91 16.83
CA PRO A 46 -3.49 -1.82 17.63
C PRO A 46 -4.36 -2.35 18.75
N ASN A 47 -4.44 -1.61 19.85
CA ASN A 47 -5.32 -1.99 20.95
C ASN A 47 -6.81 -2.03 20.52
N GLU A 48 -7.63 -2.74 21.28
CA GLU A 48 -9.03 -3.00 20.92
C GLU A 48 -9.83 -1.72 20.69
N LEU A 49 -9.59 -0.68 21.50
CA LEU A 49 -10.25 0.62 21.37
C LEU A 49 -9.92 1.29 20.02
N ALA A 50 -8.67 1.23 19.59
CA ALA A 50 -8.24 1.76 18.30
C ALA A 50 -8.92 1.03 17.13
N LEU A 51 -9.04 -0.28 17.22
CA LEU A 51 -9.71 -1.11 16.21
C LEU A 51 -11.21 -0.87 16.16
N ALA A 52 -11.86 -0.76 17.33
CA ALA A 52 -13.27 -0.41 17.43
C ALA A 52 -13.54 0.97 16.81
N ARG A 53 -12.65 1.94 17.07
CA ARG A 53 -12.71 3.27 16.46
C ARG A 53 -12.61 3.20 14.93
N CYS A 54 -11.68 2.42 14.38
CA CYS A 54 -11.60 2.22 12.93
C CYS A 54 -12.85 1.55 12.37
N ALA A 55 -13.42 0.57 13.08
CA ALA A 55 -14.57 -0.19 12.61
C ALA A 55 -15.82 0.69 12.42
N GLY A 56 -16.03 1.67 13.31
CA GLY A 56 -17.13 2.65 13.25
C GLY A 56 -16.78 3.98 12.56
N CYS A 57 -15.56 4.15 12.05
CA CYS A 57 -15.11 5.43 11.49
C CYS A 57 -15.83 5.75 10.17
N PRO A 58 -16.43 6.94 10.00
CA PRO A 58 -17.12 7.30 8.76
C PRO A 58 -16.15 7.48 7.58
N ALA A 59 -14.89 7.86 7.85
CA ALA A 59 -13.83 7.97 6.84
C ALA A 59 -13.18 6.63 6.48
N ARG A 60 -13.65 5.48 6.99
CA ARG A 60 -12.94 4.20 6.89
C ARG A 60 -12.54 3.81 5.46
N LEU A 61 -13.45 3.96 4.50
CA LEU A 61 -13.17 3.62 3.09
C LEU A 61 -12.23 4.62 2.43
N ALA A 62 -12.37 5.92 2.74
CA ALA A 62 -11.49 6.98 2.25
C ALA A 62 -10.07 6.87 2.82
N CYS A 63 -9.95 6.49 4.10
CA CYS A 63 -8.67 6.21 4.75
C CYS A 63 -7.95 5.03 4.10
N LEU A 64 -8.67 3.93 3.79
CA LEU A 64 -8.12 2.81 3.03
C LEU A 64 -7.69 3.24 1.62
N ALA A 65 -8.51 4.04 0.94
CA ALA A 65 -8.19 4.56 -0.38
C ALA A 65 -6.92 5.42 -0.38
N LEU A 66 -6.75 6.29 0.63
CA LEU A 66 -5.52 7.06 0.81
C LEU A 66 -4.32 6.14 0.96
N ALA A 67 -4.39 5.18 1.87
CA ALA A 67 -3.30 4.23 2.11
C ALA A 67 -2.90 3.52 0.82
N LEU A 68 -3.85 2.87 0.13
CA LEU A 68 -3.59 2.15 -1.12
C LEU A 68 -3.07 3.05 -2.25
N ARG A 69 -3.41 4.34 -2.23
CA ARG A 69 -2.93 5.32 -3.21
C ARG A 69 -1.48 5.76 -2.94
N THR A 70 -1.08 5.87 -1.67
CA THR A 70 0.18 6.54 -1.29
C THR A 70 1.23 5.62 -0.71
N GLU A 71 0.87 4.44 -0.22
CA GLU A 71 1.80 3.51 0.40
C GLU A 71 2.69 2.81 -0.63
N ASP A 72 3.86 2.33 -0.18
CA ASP A 72 4.67 1.40 -0.94
C ASP A 72 4.10 -0.02 -0.75
N PRO A 73 3.62 -0.72 -1.79
CA PRO A 73 3.09 -2.07 -1.65
C PRO A 73 4.08 -3.12 -1.09
N GLU A 74 5.40 -2.90 -1.17
CA GLU A 74 6.43 -3.82 -0.61
C GLU A 74 6.76 -3.48 0.86
N ALA A 75 6.35 -2.31 1.33
CA ALA A 75 6.73 -1.79 2.65
C ALA A 75 5.50 -1.21 3.38
N ARG A 76 4.34 -1.84 3.19
CA ARG A 76 3.11 -1.48 3.90
C ARG A 76 3.34 -1.63 5.41
N ALA A 77 3.04 -0.58 6.14
CA ALA A 77 3.13 -0.53 7.60
C ALA A 77 1.88 0.10 8.19
N GLY A 78 1.71 -0.05 9.51
CA GLY A 78 0.59 0.54 10.24
C GLY A 78 -0.81 0.08 9.78
N TRP A 79 -1.82 0.73 10.34
CA TRP A 79 -3.21 0.35 10.23
C TRP A 79 -4.05 1.48 9.65
N TYR A 80 -4.66 1.22 8.49
CA TYR A 80 -5.47 2.20 7.77
C TYR A 80 -6.81 1.60 7.38
N GLY A 81 -7.90 2.34 7.59
CA GLY A 81 -9.26 1.81 7.39
C GLY A 81 -9.56 0.58 8.27
N GLY A 82 -8.81 0.39 9.36
CA GLY A 82 -8.86 -0.80 10.20
C GLY A 82 -8.25 -2.06 9.57
N LEU A 83 -7.40 -1.91 8.55
CA LEU A 83 -6.69 -3.00 7.88
C LEU A 83 -5.18 -2.88 8.09
N GLY A 84 -4.54 -4.02 8.37
CA GLY A 84 -3.09 -4.11 8.47
C GLY A 84 -2.45 -4.30 7.08
N PRO A 85 -1.11 -4.41 7.01
CA PRO A 85 -0.39 -4.60 5.75
C PRO A 85 -0.90 -5.76 4.90
N ALA A 86 -0.99 -6.97 5.48
CA ALA A 86 -1.44 -8.17 4.77
C ALA A 86 -2.89 -8.07 4.25
N ASP A 87 -3.77 -7.43 5.01
CA ASP A 87 -5.14 -7.19 4.54
C ASP A 87 -5.16 -6.25 3.33
N ARG A 88 -4.30 -5.22 3.35
CA ARG A 88 -4.19 -4.27 2.24
C ARG A 88 -3.52 -4.90 1.01
N ASP A 89 -2.59 -5.84 1.19
CA ASP A 89 -2.07 -6.68 0.09
C ASP A 89 -3.22 -7.44 -0.60
N ASN A 90 -4.09 -8.08 0.20
CA ASN A 90 -5.24 -8.82 -0.33
C ASN A 90 -6.22 -7.91 -1.06
N VAL A 91 -6.52 -6.73 -0.50
CA VAL A 91 -7.39 -5.74 -1.16
C VAL A 91 -6.78 -5.23 -2.45
N ALA A 92 -5.48 -4.89 -2.44
CA ALA A 92 -4.78 -4.39 -3.62
C ALA A 92 -4.73 -5.44 -4.74
N ALA A 93 -4.49 -6.71 -4.40
CA ALA A 93 -4.53 -7.83 -5.34
C ALA A 93 -5.95 -8.04 -5.90
N HIS A 94 -6.98 -8.04 -5.05
CA HIS A 94 -8.38 -8.16 -5.46
C HIS A 94 -8.79 -7.01 -6.40
N LEU A 95 -8.33 -5.80 -6.12
CA LEU A 95 -8.54 -4.63 -6.96
C LEU A 95 -7.56 -4.56 -8.14
N ARG A 96 -6.59 -5.46 -8.27
CA ARG A 96 -5.54 -5.39 -9.32
C ARG A 96 -4.83 -4.03 -9.36
N LEU A 97 -4.62 -3.41 -8.20
CA LEU A 97 -3.88 -2.15 -8.07
C LEU A 97 -2.38 -2.38 -8.18
N ASP A 98 -1.93 -3.55 -7.69
CA ASP A 98 -0.54 -3.95 -7.73
C ASP A 98 -0.14 -4.57 -9.08
N THR A 99 -1.02 -4.53 -10.11
CA THR A 99 -0.66 -4.93 -11.47
C THR A 99 0.08 -3.75 -12.12
N PRO A 100 1.42 -3.74 -12.12
CA PRO A 100 2.14 -2.67 -12.77
C PRO A 100 2.01 -2.88 -14.29
N GLU A 101 2.00 -1.79 -15.04
CA GLU A 101 2.36 -1.88 -16.45
C GLU A 101 3.70 -2.63 -16.55
N PRO A 102 3.80 -3.67 -17.39
CA PRO A 102 5.03 -4.44 -17.50
C PRO A 102 6.18 -3.46 -17.76
N PRO A 103 7.32 -3.67 -17.09
CA PRO A 103 8.46 -2.81 -17.31
C PRO A 103 8.80 -2.80 -18.80
N PRO A 104 9.25 -1.66 -19.35
CA PRO A 104 9.85 -1.67 -20.67
C PRO A 104 10.89 -2.81 -20.74
N PRO A 105 10.81 -3.70 -21.72
CA PRO A 105 11.59 -4.96 -21.73
C PRO A 105 13.10 -4.70 -21.69
N ASP A 106 13.54 -3.57 -22.23
CA ASP A 106 14.93 -3.09 -22.16
C ASP A 106 15.40 -2.84 -20.72
N ARG A 107 14.57 -2.20 -19.88
CA ARG A 107 14.88 -1.84 -18.50
C ARG A 107 14.95 -3.06 -17.58
N ALA A 108 14.08 -4.04 -17.79
CA ALA A 108 14.09 -5.27 -17.00
C ALA A 108 15.33 -6.12 -17.32
N LEU A 109 15.64 -6.28 -18.61
CA LEU A 109 16.82 -6.98 -19.07
C LEU A 109 18.11 -6.29 -18.60
N GLU A 110 18.16 -4.95 -18.65
CA GLU A 110 19.33 -4.19 -18.20
C GLU A 110 19.54 -4.31 -16.69
N ALA A 111 18.47 -4.28 -15.89
CA ALA A 111 18.58 -4.53 -14.45
C ALA A 111 19.11 -5.94 -14.15
N ALA A 112 18.63 -6.96 -14.87
CA ALA A 112 19.13 -8.33 -14.73
C ALA A 112 20.60 -8.45 -15.12
N ARG A 113 21.01 -7.82 -16.23
CA ARG A 113 22.41 -7.76 -16.69
C ARG A 113 23.32 -7.13 -15.63
N LEU A 114 22.94 -5.97 -15.09
CA LEU A 114 23.71 -5.28 -14.05
C LEU A 114 23.78 -6.12 -12.76
N ARG A 115 22.71 -6.83 -12.40
CA ARG A 115 22.70 -7.71 -11.24
C ARG A 115 23.65 -8.89 -11.41
N THR A 116 23.68 -9.53 -12.58
CA THR A 116 24.64 -10.59 -12.91
C THR A 116 26.08 -10.08 -12.94
N ALA A 117 26.29 -8.81 -13.30
CA ALA A 117 27.59 -8.13 -13.21
C ALA A 117 28.00 -7.75 -11.76
N GLY A 118 27.24 -8.19 -10.75
CA GLY A 118 27.57 -8.00 -9.33
C GLY A 118 27.05 -6.70 -8.71
N TRP A 119 26.30 -5.88 -9.44
CA TRP A 119 25.79 -4.62 -8.90
C TRP A 119 24.74 -4.86 -7.81
N THR A 120 24.74 -4.02 -6.77
CA THR A 120 23.70 -4.04 -5.75
C THR A 120 22.41 -3.41 -6.29
N VAL A 121 21.26 -3.77 -5.73
CA VAL A 121 19.96 -3.19 -6.12
C VAL A 121 19.95 -1.67 -6.00
N ASN A 122 20.59 -1.10 -4.98
CA ASN A 122 20.65 0.36 -4.78
C ASN A 122 21.49 1.05 -5.85
N THR A 123 22.62 0.44 -6.25
CA THR A 123 23.47 0.96 -7.32
C THR A 123 22.73 0.92 -8.66
N ILE A 124 22.02 -0.17 -8.94
CA ILE A 124 21.19 -0.30 -10.16
C ILE A 124 20.06 0.74 -10.15
N ALA A 125 19.41 0.97 -9.01
CA ALA A 125 18.31 1.92 -8.88
C ALA A 125 18.79 3.34 -9.19
N THR A 126 19.91 3.72 -8.60
CA THR A 126 20.57 5.00 -8.85
C THR A 126 20.96 5.14 -10.33
N HIS A 127 21.51 4.09 -10.93
CA HIS A 127 21.93 4.09 -12.33
C HIS A 127 20.76 4.19 -13.31
N LEU A 128 19.67 3.45 -13.08
CA LEU A 128 18.47 3.46 -13.92
C LEU A 128 17.55 4.65 -13.66
N GLY A 129 17.90 5.52 -12.71
CA GLY A 129 17.07 6.66 -12.31
C GLY A 129 15.69 6.22 -11.78
N CYS A 130 15.62 5.08 -11.09
CA CYS A 130 14.38 4.54 -10.54
C CYS A 130 14.55 4.13 -9.08
N SER A 131 13.47 3.75 -8.42
CA SER A 131 13.54 3.32 -7.02
C SER A 131 14.12 1.89 -6.90
N ARG A 132 14.66 1.57 -5.72
CA ARG A 132 15.06 0.20 -5.35
C ARG A 132 13.94 -0.82 -5.64
N ARG A 133 12.69 -0.42 -5.35
CA ARG A 133 11.46 -1.20 -5.63
C ARG A 133 11.30 -1.50 -7.13
N THR A 134 11.49 -0.51 -7.99
CA THR A 134 11.41 -0.68 -9.44
C THR A 134 12.46 -1.68 -9.94
N VAL A 135 13.68 -1.64 -9.40
CA VAL A 135 14.72 -2.63 -9.73
C VAL A 135 14.35 -4.03 -9.25
N GLN A 136 13.89 -4.19 -8.01
CA GLN A 136 13.45 -5.50 -7.50
C GLN A 136 12.33 -6.08 -8.37
N ARG A 137 11.39 -5.24 -8.82
CA ARG A 137 10.34 -5.63 -9.76
C ARG A 137 10.91 -6.08 -11.11
N TYR A 138 11.84 -5.31 -11.68
CA TYR A 138 12.52 -5.65 -12.93
C TYR A 138 13.23 -7.00 -12.84
N LEU A 139 13.92 -7.27 -11.73
CA LEU A 139 14.60 -8.54 -11.49
C LEU A 139 13.63 -9.72 -11.34
N ARG A 140 12.49 -9.54 -10.66
CA ARG A 140 11.43 -10.56 -10.57
C ARG A 140 10.80 -10.86 -11.94
N ALA A 141 10.68 -9.86 -12.80
CA ALA A 141 10.09 -10.01 -14.14
C ALA A 141 11.06 -10.66 -15.15
N ALA A 142 12.36 -10.63 -14.89
CA ALA A 142 13.41 -11.18 -15.74
C ALA A 142 13.90 -12.58 -15.30
N ALA A 143 13.39 -13.09 -14.17
CA ALA A 143 13.66 -14.42 -13.63
C ALA A 143 12.65 -15.45 -14.16
#